data_AF-A0A832TWE2-F1
#
_entry.id   AF-A0A832TWE2-F1
#
_cell.length_a   1.000
_cell.length_b   1.000
_cell.length_c   1.000
_cell.angle_alpha   90.00
_cell.angle_beta   90.00
_cell.angle_gamma   90.00
#
_symmetry.space_group_name_H-M   'P 1'
#
loop_
_entity.id
_entity.type
_entity.pdbx_description
1 polymer ?
#
loop_
_entity_poly.entity_id
_entity_poly.type
_entity_poly.pdbx_seq_one_letter_code
_entity_poly.pdbx_strand_id
1 'polypeptide(L)'
;MKNQTVLSIFLGESIIIGAIGAAMGIVLGWGLANVVAVLFSGGSPFSGMGGPSPSGLRITPVLTPLVFAGAFAFGIGVSVIFALYPAWRASKLKPVEALRYE
;
A
#
# COMPACT_ATOMS: atom_id res chain seq x y z
N MET A 1 -18.48 -7.09 -26.22
CA MET A 1 -18.34 -6.95 -24.75
C MET A 1 -18.90 -5.60 -24.34
N LYS A 2 -19.68 -5.50 -23.26
CA LYS A 2 -20.18 -4.20 -22.78
C LYS A 2 -19.01 -3.43 -22.15
N ASN A 3 -18.92 -2.11 -22.38
CA ASN A 3 -17.82 -1.26 -21.87
C ASN A 3 -17.59 -1.40 -20.36
N GLN A 4 -18.65 -1.71 -19.61
CA GLN A 4 -18.61 -1.97 -18.17
C GLN A 4 -17.78 -3.21 -17.80
N THR A 5 -17.73 -4.25 -18.64
CA THR A 5 -16.93 -5.45 -18.39
C THR A 5 -15.43 -5.13 -18.39
N VAL A 6 -14.98 -4.31 -19.34
CA VAL A 6 -13.58 -3.88 -19.43
C VAL A 6 -13.22 -3.07 -18.18
N LEU A 7 -14.08 -2.12 -17.79
CA LEU A 7 -13.90 -1.33 -16.57
C LEU A 7 -13.75 -2.25 -15.33
N SER A 8 -14.65 -3.21 -15.14
CA SER A 8 -14.64 -4.09 -13.96
C SER A 8 -13.39 -4.97 -13.87
N ILE A 9 -12.86 -5.44 -15.01
CA ILE A 9 -11.63 -6.25 -15.04
C ILE A 9 -10.43 -5.42 -14.57
N PHE A 10 -10.20 -4.26 -15.19
CA PHE A 10 -9.06 -3.40 -14.83
C PHE A 10 -9.16 -2.89 -13.39
N LEU A 11 -10.36 -2.53 -12.94
CA LEU A 11 -10.56 -2.07 -11.57
C LEU A 11 -10.35 -3.20 -10.56
N GLY A 12 -10.81 -4.42 -10.88
CA GLY A 12 -10.58 -5.61 -10.06
C GLY A 12 -9.09 -5.96 -9.94
N GLU A 13 -8.36 -5.94 -11.05
CA GLU A 13 -6.91 -6.15 -11.07
C GLU A 13 -6.17 -5.10 -10.23
N SER A 14 -6.61 -3.85 -10.31
CA SER A 14 -6.03 -2.76 -9.54
C SER A 14 -6.27 -2.88 -8.05
N ILE A 15 -7.44 -3.37 -7.63
CA ILE A 15 -7.72 -3.67 -6.22
C ILE A 15 -6.80 -4.78 -5.70
N ILE A 16 -6.56 -5.82 -6.51
CA ILE A 16 -5.67 -6.93 -6.12
C ILE A 16 -4.23 -6.43 -5.98
N ILE A 17 -3.73 -5.68 -6.97
CA ILE A 17 -2.39 -5.07 -6.93
C ILE A 17 -2.28 -4.11 -5.73
N GLY A 18 -3.31 -3.29 -5.49
CA GLY A 18 -3.39 -2.38 -4.35
C GLY A 18 -3.35 -3.09 -3.00
N ALA A 19 -4.09 -4.19 -2.86
CA ALA A 19 -4.11 -4.99 -1.63
C ALA A 19 -2.75 -5.65 -1.36
N ILE A 20 -2.10 -6.21 -2.39
CA ILE A 20 -0.75 -6.79 -2.28
C ILE A 20 0.26 -5.70 -1.91
N GLY A 21 0.22 -4.55 -2.61
CA GLY A 21 1.10 -3.41 -2.34
C GLY A 21 0.92 -2.85 -0.94
N ALA A 22 -0.32 -2.73 -0.47
CA ALA A 22 -0.63 -2.28 0.89
C ALA A 22 -0.11 -3.26 1.95
N ALA A 23 -0.31 -4.57 1.75
CA ALA A 23 0.19 -5.59 2.66
C ALA A 23 1.73 -5.56 2.73
N MET A 24 2.42 -5.53 1.58
CA MET A 24 3.88 -5.42 1.53
C MET A 24 4.38 -4.11 2.14
N GLY A 25 3.71 -2.99 1.85
CA GLY A 25 4.07 -1.68 2.38
C GLY A 25 3.95 -1.59 3.90
N ILE A 26 2.92 -2.18 4.50
CA ILE A 26 2.76 -2.24 5.95
C ILE A 26 3.87 -3.09 6.59
N VAL A 27 4.17 -4.27 6.03
CA VAL A 27 5.24 -5.14 6.53
C VAL A 27 6.59 -4.44 6.46
N LEU A 28 6.92 -3.84 5.31
CA LEU A 28 8.17 -3.12 5.12
C LEU A 28 8.25 -1.88 6.01
N GLY A 29 7.17 -1.10 6.12
CA GLY A 29 7.11 0.10 6.94
C GLY A 29 7.28 -0.21 8.43
N TRP A 30 6.64 -1.27 8.91
CA TRP A 30 6.82 -1.73 10.30
C TRP A 30 8.24 -2.25 10.54
N GLY A 31 8.81 -3.00 9.60
CA GLY A 31 10.20 -3.44 9.66
C GLY A 31 11.18 -2.26 9.71
N LEU A 32 11.00 -1.27 8.84
CA LEU A 32 11.83 -0.06 8.81
C LEU A 32 11.72 0.73 10.12
N ALA A 33 10.51 0.85 10.68
CA ALA A 33 10.27 1.54 11.93
C ALA A 33 11.03 0.89 13.10
N ASN A 34 11.15 -0.45 13.12
CA ASN A 34 11.97 -1.17 14.09
C ASN A 34 13.47 -0.92 13.89
N VAL A 35 13.96 -0.93 12.64
CA VAL A 35 15.36 -0.63 12.33
C VAL A 35 15.73 0.80 12.78
N VAL A 36 14.89 1.78 12.46
CA VAL A 36 15.07 3.17 12.88
C VAL A 36 15.03 3.28 14.41
N ALA A 37 14.08 2.62 15.07
CA ALA A 37 14.01 2.63 16.53
C ALA A 37 15.32 2.16 17.17
N VAL A 38 15.91 1.07 16.66
CA VAL A 38 17.18 0.49 17.17
C VAL A 38 18.38 1.39 16.93
N LEU A 39 18.47 2.01 15.75
CA LEU A 39 19.57 2.93 15.41
C LEU A 39 19.57 4.18 16.29
N PHE A 40 18.38 4.68 16.65
CA PHE A 40 18.23 5.91 17.46
C PHE A 40 18.19 5.64 18.97
N SER A 41 17.79 4.45 19.43
CA SER A 41 17.72 4.09 20.86
C SER A 41 19.05 3.57 21.43
N GLY A 42 20.05 3.30 20.59
CA GLY A 42 21.38 2.87 21.02
C GLY A 42 21.47 1.42 21.52
N GLY A 43 20.48 0.56 21.25
CA GLY A 43 20.48 -0.81 21.76
C GLY A 43 19.51 -1.78 21.07
N SER A 44 20.09 -2.89 20.59
CA SER A 44 19.55 -4.20 20.16
C SER A 44 18.06 -4.33 19.74
N PRO A 45 17.80 -4.91 18.53
CA PRO A 45 16.45 -5.17 17.99
C PRO A 45 15.62 -6.21 18.77
N PHE A 46 16.22 -6.91 19.73
CA PHE A 46 15.56 -8.00 20.49
C PHE A 46 15.11 -7.60 21.90
N SER A 47 15.39 -6.37 22.34
CA SER A 47 15.03 -5.92 23.69
C SER A 47 13.66 -5.24 23.72
N GLY A 48 12.60 -6.06 23.75
CA GLY A 48 11.23 -5.61 24.04
C GLY A 48 11.01 -5.06 25.46
N MET A 49 12.06 -4.55 26.13
CA MET A 49 11.98 -4.12 27.52
C MET A 49 13.01 -3.01 27.82
N GLY A 50 12.54 -1.77 27.83
CA GLY A 50 12.70 -0.95 29.03
C GLY A 50 14.11 -0.57 29.53
N GLY A 51 15.19 -0.64 28.78
CA GLY A 51 16.50 -0.15 29.25
C GLY A 51 16.56 1.38 29.44
N PRO A 52 17.04 1.91 30.58
CA PRO A 52 17.10 3.35 30.81
C PRO A 52 18.28 3.97 30.05
N SER A 53 18.04 4.48 28.85
CA SER A 53 18.98 5.38 28.18
C SER A 53 18.81 6.79 28.78
N PRO A 54 19.87 7.43 29.33
CA PRO A 54 19.72 8.66 30.13
C PRO A 54 19.22 9.89 29.36
N SER A 55 19.31 9.91 28.03
CA SER A 55 19.01 11.12 27.23
C SER A 55 18.54 10.85 25.79
N GLY A 56 18.11 9.63 25.44
CA GLY A 56 17.75 9.25 24.07
C GLY A 56 16.25 9.11 23.84
N LEU A 57 15.71 9.79 22.83
CA LEU A 57 14.31 9.76 22.41
C LEU A 57 13.81 8.31 22.25
N ARG A 58 12.87 7.86 23.09
CA ARG A 58 12.25 6.53 22.95
C ARG A 58 11.20 6.55 21.83
N ILE A 59 11.54 5.96 20.69
CA ILE A 59 10.60 5.75 19.57
C ILE A 59 10.09 4.32 19.64
N THR A 60 8.88 4.12 20.16
CA THR A 60 8.20 2.81 20.16
C THR A 60 7.27 2.73 18.96
N PRO A 61 7.55 1.90 17.94
CA PRO A 61 6.67 1.74 16.80
C PRO A 61 5.40 0.98 17.22
N VAL A 62 4.32 1.71 17.49
CA VAL A 62 3.03 1.12 17.86
C VAL A 62 2.17 0.94 16.61
N LEU A 63 1.87 -0.32 16.28
CA LEU A 63 0.94 -0.66 15.21
C LEU A 63 -0.45 -0.91 15.81
N THR A 64 -1.29 0.13 15.85
CA THR A 64 -2.68 -0.02 16.31
C THR A 64 -3.56 -0.59 15.18
N PRO A 65 -4.61 -1.35 15.51
CA PRO A 65 -5.55 -1.87 14.50
C PRO A 65 -6.15 -0.78 13.61
N LEU A 66 -6.36 0.42 14.17
CA LEU A 66 -6.87 1.58 13.45
C LEU A 66 -5.87 2.09 12.40
N VAL A 67 -4.58 2.21 12.76
CA VAL A 67 -3.53 2.64 11.83
C VAL A 67 -3.31 1.59 10.74
N PHE A 68 -3.36 0.31 11.09
CA PHE A 68 -3.30 -0.78 10.12
C PHE A 68 -4.45 -0.70 9.11
N ALA A 69 -5.69 -0.59 9.60
CA ALA A 69 -6.88 -0.47 8.74
C ALA A 69 -6.82 0.79 7.87
N GLY A 70 -6.39 1.92 8.44
CA GLY A 70 -6.22 3.17 7.72
C GLY A 70 -5.15 3.09 6.62
N ALA A 71 -3.98 2.52 6.92
CA ALA A 71 -2.90 2.34 5.94
C ALA A 71 -3.31 1.38 4.82
N PHE A 72 -4.02 0.31 5.16
CA PHE A 72 -4.50 -0.67 4.18
C PHE A 72 -5.58 -0.07 3.27
N ALA A 73 -6.59 0.60 3.85
CA ALA A 73 -7.63 1.29 3.11
C ALA A 73 -7.06 2.41 2.23
N PHE A 74 -6.05 3.13 2.72
CA PHE A 74 -5.36 4.16 1.96
C PHE A 74 -4.62 3.56 0.76
N GLY A 75 -3.86 2.48 0.95
CA GLY A 75 -3.14 1.80 -0.15
C GLY A 75 -4.08 1.32 -1.25
N ILE A 76 -5.19 0.67 -0.88
CA ILE A 76 -6.22 0.27 -1.84
C ILE A 76 -6.87 1.51 -2.50
N GLY A 77 -7.25 2.52 -1.72
CA GLY A 77 -7.88 3.73 -2.24
C GLY A 77 -7.02 4.44 -3.28
N VAL A 78 -5.73 4.60 -3.00
CA VAL A 78 -4.76 5.17 -3.94
C VAL A 78 -4.69 4.31 -5.22
N SER A 79 -4.54 2.99 -5.10
CA SER A 79 -4.48 2.11 -6.28
C SER A 79 -5.72 2.24 -7.17
N VAL A 80 -6.90 2.30 -6.58
CA VAL A 80 -8.18 2.43 -7.30
C VAL A 80 -8.29 3.80 -7.97
N ILE A 81 -7.93 4.88 -7.28
CA ILE A 81 -7.96 6.24 -7.84
C ILE A 81 -7.08 6.33 -9.09
N PHE A 82 -5.84 5.82 -9.01
CA PHE A 82 -4.91 5.86 -10.14
C PHE A 82 -5.34 4.93 -11.29
N ALA A 83 -6.01 3.83 -10.99
CA ALA A 83 -6.53 2.90 -12.00
C ALA A 83 -7.84 3.36 -12.66
N LEU A 84 -8.63 4.19 -11.99
CA LEU A 84 -9.96 4.57 -12.46
C LEU A 84 -9.90 5.34 -13.79
N TYR A 85 -8.98 6.30 -13.91
CA TYR A 85 -8.80 7.08 -15.13
C TYR A 85 -8.41 6.23 -16.36
N PRO A 86 -7.35 5.40 -16.32
CA PRO A 86 -6.99 4.54 -17.45
C PRO A 86 -8.06 3.48 -17.73
N ALA A 87 -8.69 2.90 -16.72
CA ALA A 87 -9.78 1.93 -16.91
C ALA A 87 -10.99 2.54 -17.62
N TRP A 88 -11.37 3.77 -17.25
CA TRP A 88 -12.44 4.49 -17.92
C TRP A 88 -12.09 4.83 -19.36
N ARG A 89 -10.86 5.29 -19.61
CA ARG A 89 -10.36 5.53 -20.97
C ARG A 89 -10.38 4.25 -21.81
N ALA A 90 -9.92 3.13 -21.27
CA ALA A 90 -9.91 1.83 -21.94
C ALA A 90 -11.33 1.34 -22.27
N SER A 91 -12.28 1.54 -21.36
CA SER A 91 -13.68 1.15 -21.56
C SER A 91 -14.38 1.89 -22.73
N LYS A 92 -13.87 3.07 -23.11
CA LYS A 92 -14.44 3.89 -24.20
C LYS A 92 -13.79 3.65 -25.56
N LEU A 93 -12.71 2.86 -25.64
CA LEU A 93 -12.07 2.56 -26.92
C LEU A 93 -12.99 1.68 -27.77
N LYS A 94 -13.22 2.07 -29.03
CA LYS A 94 -14.02 1.28 -29.96
C LYS A 94 -13.21 0.04 -30.36
N PRO A 95 -13.78 -1.18 -30.23
CA PRO A 95 -13.06 -2.41 -30.53
C PRO A 95 -12.57 -2.51 -31.99
N VAL A 96 -13.24 -1.81 -32.92
CA VAL A 96 -12.81 -1.71 -34.32
C VAL A 96 -11.54 -0.87 -34.50
N GLU A 97 -11.35 0.20 -33.71
CA GLU A 97 -10.11 0.99 -33.74
C GLU A 97 -8.96 0.25 -33.05
N ALA A 98 -9.25 -0.59 -32.04
CA ALA A 98 -8.24 -1.40 -31.35
C ALA A 98 -7.68 -2.55 -32.21
N LEU A 99 -8.45 -3.07 -33.17
CA LEU A 99 -8.02 -4.13 -34.09
C LEU A 99 -7.41 -3.61 -35.40
N ARG A 100 -7.66 -2.34 -35.73
CA ARG A 100 -7.15 -1.68 -36.94
C ARG A 100 -5.86 -0.89 -36.68
N TYR A 101 -5.46 -0.78 -35.42
CA TYR A 101 -4.10 -0.42 -35.05
C TYR A 101 -3.24 -1.68 -35.25
N GLU A 102 -2.63 -1.80 -36.43
CA GLU A 102 -1.33 -2.49 -36.52
C GLU A 102 -0.32 -1.75 -35.63
#